data_AF-A0A3D2Q379-F1
#
_entry.id   AF-A0A3D2Q379-F1
#
_cell.length_a   1.000
_cell.length_b   1.000
_cell.length_c   1.000
_cell.angle_alpha   90.00
_cell.angle_beta   90.00
_cell.angle_gamma   90.00
#
_symmetry.space_group_name_H-M   'P 1'
#
loop_
_entity.id
_entity.type
_entity.pdbx_description
1 polymer ?
#
loop_
_entity_poly.entity_id
_entity_poly.type
_entity_poly.pdbx_seq_one_letter_code
_entity_poly.pdbx_strand_id
1 'polypeptide(L)'
;CALENEKPIEFHLIEKKPGNSEALEMNQAGETDEDDAIQEIEEEKIEIEEQAWDDIQREASFVAYRLKKMVEESEFLVYDSKYRPVAYKDIVVLMRATHNRANFFQEEFQKAGIPVYVELGTGYFEATEVETMLSLLKIIDNPRQDVPLVAVLRSPLVLLSAAELAQIRLRQRDGDFFDALVQAKDDNEKTVLFWEKLLSWRTMARRGTLSDLIWDIYRQTGYYDYVGGLPG
;
A
#
# COMPACT_ATOMS: atom_id res chain seq x y z
N CYS A 1 -10.73 -53.87 -9.64
CA CYS A 1 -10.31 -52.79 -10.54
C CYS A 1 -10.23 -51.51 -9.73
N ALA A 2 -9.04 -51.14 -9.26
CA ALA A 2 -8.79 -50.00 -8.39
C ALA A 2 -7.71 -49.11 -9.01
N LEU A 3 -7.98 -48.65 -10.23
CA LEU A 3 -7.18 -47.67 -10.96
C LEU A 3 -8.18 -46.63 -11.50
N GLU A 4 -7.74 -45.38 -11.54
CA GLU A 4 -8.47 -44.19 -12.02
C GLU A 4 -9.29 -43.42 -10.98
N ASN A 5 -8.60 -42.87 -9.98
CA ASN A 5 -9.05 -41.66 -9.28
C ASN A 5 -7.86 -40.70 -9.09
N GLU A 6 -6.94 -40.68 -10.05
CA GLU A 6 -5.94 -39.61 -10.14
C GLU A 6 -6.68 -38.35 -10.58
N LYS A 7 -6.91 -37.44 -9.65
CA LYS A 7 -7.34 -36.09 -9.98
C LYS A 7 -6.28 -35.52 -10.95
N PRO A 8 -6.68 -34.99 -12.11
CA PRO A 8 -5.72 -34.52 -13.10
C PRO A 8 -4.89 -33.39 -12.47
N ILE A 9 -3.58 -33.61 -12.36
CA ILE A 9 -2.64 -32.56 -12.00
C ILE A 9 -2.29 -31.84 -13.30
N GLU A 10 -2.66 -30.56 -13.40
CA GLU A 10 -2.31 -29.71 -14.53
C GLU A 10 -0.97 -29.00 -14.22
N PHE A 11 -0.02 -29.12 -15.15
CA PHE A 11 1.27 -28.44 -15.05
C PHE A 11 1.38 -27.39 -16.15
N HIS A 12 1.69 -26.15 -15.75
CA HIS A 12 1.97 -25.07 -16.66
C HIS A 12 3.41 -24.61 -16.48
N LEU A 13 4.16 -24.56 -17.57
CA LEU A 13 5.53 -24.05 -17.61
C LEU A 13 5.49 -22.63 -18.17
N ILE A 14 5.99 -21.69 -17.38
CA ILE A 14 6.15 -20.30 -17.80
C ILE A 14 7.65 -20.08 -17.97
N GLU A 15 8.06 -19.79 -19.21
CA GLU A 15 9.44 -19.42 -19.48
C GLU A 15 9.74 -18.08 -18.82
N LYS A 16 10.71 -18.11 -17.91
CA LYS A 16 11.34 -16.89 -17.40
C LYS A 16 12.25 -16.35 -18.49
N LYS A 17 12.34 -15.03 -18.61
CA LYS A 17 13.45 -14.47 -19.41
C LYS A 17 14.76 -15.01 -18.82
N PRO A 18 15.77 -15.34 -19.64
CA PRO A 18 17.08 -15.67 -19.11
C PRO A 18 17.59 -14.42 -18.39
N GLY A 19 17.41 -14.39 -17.07
CA GLY A 19 18.08 -13.43 -16.22
C GLY A 19 19.56 -13.65 -16.36
N ASN A 20 20.34 -12.59 -16.19
CA ASN A 20 21.80 -12.57 -16.35
C ASN A 20 22.56 -13.45 -15.33
N SER A 21 21.91 -14.47 -14.75
CA SER A 21 22.50 -15.48 -13.87
C SER A 21 23.63 -16.27 -14.53
N GLU A 22 23.70 -16.35 -15.86
CA GLU A 22 24.83 -16.98 -16.56
C GLU A 22 26.04 -16.04 -16.72
N ALA A 23 25.91 -14.73 -16.45
CA ALA A 23 27.04 -13.80 -16.44
C ALA A 23 27.82 -13.78 -15.10
N LEU A 24 27.38 -14.55 -14.10
CA LEU A 24 28.01 -14.64 -12.78
C LEU A 24 29.34 -15.42 -12.75
N GLU A 25 29.73 -16.05 -13.86
CA GLU A 25 31.05 -16.67 -14.02
C GLU A 25 31.79 -16.01 -15.18
N MET A 26 32.23 -14.75 -15.05
CA MET A 26 33.43 -14.20 -15.73
C MET A 26 33.53 -12.68 -15.55
N ASN A 27 33.77 -12.19 -14.32
CA ASN A 27 34.35 -10.86 -14.12
C ASN A 27 35.46 -10.97 -13.07
N GLN A 28 36.61 -11.50 -13.49
CA GLN A 28 37.88 -11.29 -12.78
C GLN A 28 38.76 -10.35 -13.59
N ALA A 29 39.18 -9.29 -12.91
CA ALA A 29 40.27 -8.36 -13.21
C ALA A 29 39.95 -7.16 -14.13
N GLY A 30 39.59 -6.06 -13.48
CA GLY A 30 39.85 -4.70 -13.94
C GLY A 30 39.77 -3.74 -12.73
N GLU A 31 40.82 -2.98 -12.45
CA GLU A 31 40.79 -1.89 -11.48
C GLU A 31 39.86 -0.78 -12.02
N THR A 32 38.66 -0.66 -11.45
CA THR A 32 37.73 0.46 -11.67
C THR A 32 37.49 1.19 -10.35
N ASP A 33 37.26 2.51 -10.45
CA ASP A 33 37.08 3.41 -9.32
C ASP A 33 35.91 2.97 -8.40
N GLU A 34 36.07 3.12 -7.08
CA GLU A 34 35.12 2.61 -6.07
C GLU A 34 33.69 3.15 -6.23
N ASP A 35 33.52 4.37 -6.78
CA ASP A 35 32.21 4.99 -7.03
C ASP A 35 31.49 4.40 -8.27
N ASP A 36 32.24 4.04 -9.32
CA ASP A 36 31.68 3.42 -10.55
C ASP A 36 31.21 1.98 -10.27
N ALA A 37 31.96 1.24 -9.44
CA ALA A 37 31.58 -0.11 -9.02
C ALA A 37 30.31 -0.13 -8.16
N ILE A 38 30.04 0.92 -7.37
CA ILE A 38 28.81 1.03 -6.56
C ILE A 38 27.61 1.33 -7.45
N GLN A 39 27.76 2.22 -8.45
CA GLN A 39 26.70 2.51 -9.41
C GLN A 39 26.33 1.29 -10.27
N GLU A 40 27.32 0.55 -10.77
CA GLU A 40 27.08 -0.68 -11.53
C GLU A 40 26.31 -1.73 -10.69
N ILE A 41 26.64 -1.88 -9.40
CA ILE A 41 25.93 -2.79 -8.49
C ILE A 41 24.50 -2.34 -8.21
N GLU A 42 24.24 -1.03 -8.10
CA GLU A 42 22.89 -0.49 -7.91
C GLU A 42 22.02 -0.65 -9.16
N GLU A 43 22.57 -0.37 -10.34
CA GLU A 43 21.89 -0.57 -11.63
C GLU A 43 21.58 -2.05 -11.88
N GLU A 44 22.53 -2.95 -11.63
CA GLU A 44 22.29 -4.40 -11.74
C GLU A 44 21.22 -4.90 -10.77
N LYS A 45 21.18 -4.39 -9.53
CA LYS A 45 20.11 -4.73 -8.57
C LYS A 45 18.74 -4.29 -9.05
N ILE A 46 18.64 -3.08 -9.61
CA ILE A 46 17.39 -2.54 -10.15
C ILE A 46 16.91 -3.43 -11.32
N GLU A 47 17.80 -3.79 -12.24
CA GLU A 47 17.44 -4.67 -13.37
C GLU A 47 16.97 -6.06 -12.91
N ILE A 48 17.60 -6.64 -11.89
CA ILE A 48 17.20 -7.94 -11.32
C ILE A 48 15.81 -7.84 -10.67
N GLU A 49 15.53 -6.77 -9.94
CA GLU A 49 14.22 -6.54 -9.32
C GLU A 49 13.13 -6.35 -10.38
N GLU A 50 13.38 -5.55 -11.43
CA GLU A 50 12.45 -5.36 -12.55
C GLU A 50 12.14 -6.67 -13.29
N GLN A 51 13.15 -7.51 -13.53
CA GLN A 51 12.95 -8.82 -14.16
C GLN A 51 12.13 -9.76 -13.28
N ALA A 52 12.39 -9.77 -11.97
CA ALA A 52 11.59 -10.55 -11.02
C ALA A 52 10.13 -10.08 -10.98
N TRP A 53 9.88 -8.78 -11.15
CA TRP A 53 8.52 -8.22 -11.23
C TRP A 53 7.79 -8.66 -12.50
N ASP A 54 8.45 -8.61 -13.68
CA ASP A 54 7.86 -9.08 -14.96
C ASP A 54 7.50 -10.58 -14.88
N ASP A 55 8.37 -11.41 -14.29
CA ASP A 55 8.11 -12.83 -14.09
C ASP A 55 6.88 -13.09 -13.19
N ILE A 56 6.75 -12.37 -12.06
CA ILE A 56 5.63 -12.51 -11.13
C ILE A 56 4.33 -12.05 -11.79
N GLN A 57 4.34 -10.94 -12.52
CA GLN A 57 3.17 -10.42 -13.24
C GLN A 57 2.68 -11.37 -14.33
N ARG A 58 3.60 -12.03 -15.06
CA ARG A 58 3.25 -13.06 -16.05
C ARG A 58 2.58 -14.26 -15.41
N GLU A 59 3.13 -14.74 -14.29
CA GLU A 59 2.54 -15.84 -13.52
C GLU A 59 1.14 -15.47 -13.03
N ALA A 60 0.98 -14.28 -12.43
CA ALA A 60 -0.30 -13.77 -11.98
C ALA A 60 -1.32 -13.64 -13.13
N SER A 61 -0.91 -13.08 -14.27
CA SER A 61 -1.75 -12.94 -15.47
C SER A 61 -2.22 -14.30 -15.99
N PHE A 62 -1.32 -15.29 -16.02
CA PHE A 62 -1.65 -16.64 -16.45
C PHE A 62 -2.66 -17.30 -15.49
N VAL A 63 -2.44 -17.19 -14.18
CA VAL A 63 -3.37 -17.70 -13.18
C VAL A 63 -4.73 -17.01 -13.31
N ALA A 64 -4.77 -15.70 -13.56
CA ALA A 64 -6.00 -14.94 -13.76
C ALA A 64 -6.81 -15.48 -14.96
N TYR A 65 -6.11 -15.72 -16.08
CA TYR A 65 -6.70 -16.34 -17.26
C TYR A 65 -7.27 -17.73 -16.96
N ARG A 66 -6.52 -18.58 -16.24
CA ARG A 66 -6.96 -19.92 -15.89
C ARG A 66 -8.19 -19.90 -14.98
N LEU A 67 -8.20 -19.03 -13.97
CA LEU A 67 -9.32 -18.86 -13.04
C LEU A 67 -10.59 -18.42 -13.77
N LYS A 68 -10.49 -17.44 -14.67
CA LYS A 68 -11.63 -17.02 -15.52
C LYS A 68 -12.17 -18.19 -16.32
N LYS A 69 -11.29 -18.93 -17.00
CA LYS A 69 -11.69 -20.09 -17.79
C LYS A 69 -12.43 -21.13 -16.94
N MET A 70 -11.92 -21.46 -15.76
CA MET A 70 -12.57 -22.42 -14.85
C MET A 70 -13.99 -22.00 -14.48
N VAL A 71 -14.20 -20.72 -14.17
CA VAL A 71 -15.49 -20.18 -13.70
C VAL A 71 -16.46 -19.93 -14.86
N GLU A 72 -15.99 -19.31 -15.95
CA GLU A 72 -16.82 -18.97 -17.13
C GLU A 72 -17.27 -20.22 -17.89
N GLU A 73 -16.39 -21.22 -18.06
CA GLU A 73 -16.72 -22.47 -18.75
C GLU A 73 -17.38 -23.51 -17.82
N SER A 74 -17.49 -23.22 -16.52
CA SER A 74 -18.01 -24.15 -15.50
C SER A 74 -17.34 -25.54 -15.59
N GLU A 75 -16.01 -25.53 -15.74
CA GLU A 75 -15.21 -26.74 -15.98
C GLU A 75 -15.33 -27.76 -14.85
N PHE A 76 -15.57 -27.29 -13.63
CA PHE A 76 -15.69 -28.11 -12.44
C PHE A 76 -17.06 -27.94 -11.77
N LEU A 77 -17.55 -29.06 -11.22
CA LEU A 77 -18.71 -29.08 -10.33
C LEU A 77 -18.24 -29.24 -8.89
N VAL A 78 -18.69 -28.34 -8.02
CA VAL A 78 -18.45 -28.37 -6.58
C VAL A 78 -19.65 -28.99 -5.89
N TYR A 79 -19.41 -29.92 -4.97
CA TYR A 79 -20.46 -30.54 -4.18
C TYR A 79 -20.65 -29.79 -2.86
N ASP A 80 -21.80 -29.13 -2.73
CA ASP A 80 -22.21 -28.40 -1.53
C ASP A 80 -23.67 -28.77 -1.21
N SER A 81 -23.86 -29.99 -0.68
CA SER A 81 -25.15 -30.71 -0.56
C SER A 81 -25.84 -31.05 -1.89
N LYS A 82 -25.64 -30.22 -2.93
CA LYS A 82 -26.00 -30.45 -4.35
C LYS A 82 -24.81 -30.05 -5.21
N TYR A 83 -24.70 -30.63 -6.41
CA TYR A 83 -23.72 -30.20 -7.39
C TYR A 83 -24.09 -28.82 -7.93
N ARG A 84 -23.12 -27.92 -7.93
CA ARG A 84 -23.20 -26.58 -8.50
C ARG A 84 -21.93 -26.24 -9.28
N PRO A 85 -21.97 -25.31 -10.25
CA PRO A 85 -20.77 -24.84 -10.92
C PRO A 85 -19.78 -24.22 -9.93
N VAL A 86 -18.49 -24.32 -10.26
CA VAL A 86 -17.41 -23.68 -9.51
C VAL A 86 -17.60 -22.16 -9.49
N ALA A 87 -17.33 -21.55 -8.34
CA ALA A 87 -17.31 -20.11 -8.17
C ALA A 87 -15.96 -19.69 -7.59
N TYR A 88 -15.60 -18.40 -7.70
CA TYR A 88 -14.32 -17.88 -7.19
C TYR A 88 -14.06 -18.21 -5.71
N LYS A 89 -15.13 -18.25 -4.88
CA LYS A 89 -15.04 -18.62 -3.46
C LYS A 89 -14.57 -20.06 -3.19
N ASP A 90 -14.59 -20.92 -4.21
CA ASP A 90 -14.20 -22.32 -4.10
C ASP A 90 -12.73 -22.55 -4.49
N ILE A 91 -12.05 -21.50 -4.96
CA ILE A 91 -10.68 -21.59 -5.48
C ILE A 91 -9.72 -20.90 -4.50
N VAL A 92 -8.60 -21.56 -4.20
CA VAL A 92 -7.52 -21.00 -3.39
C VAL A 92 -6.21 -21.06 -4.18
N VAL A 93 -5.49 -19.94 -4.21
CA VAL A 93 -4.13 -19.86 -4.79
C VAL A 93 -3.13 -19.94 -3.64
N LEU A 94 -2.39 -21.06 -3.58
CA LEU A 94 -1.39 -21.28 -2.55
C LEU A 94 0.00 -20.90 -3.06
N MET A 95 0.70 -20.06 -2.30
CA MET A 95 2.06 -19.64 -2.61
C MET A 95 2.98 -19.92 -1.43
N ARG A 96 4.25 -20.25 -1.74
CA ARG A 96 5.25 -20.61 -0.71
C ARG A 96 5.62 -19.44 0.20
N ALA A 97 5.73 -18.25 -0.38
CA ALA A 97 5.98 -17.00 0.32
C ALA A 97 5.00 -15.97 -0.22
N THR A 98 4.15 -15.44 0.67
CA THR A 98 3.12 -14.44 0.34
C THR A 98 3.69 -13.02 0.30
N HIS A 99 4.79 -12.78 1.03
CA HIS A 99 5.45 -11.49 1.13
C HIS A 99 5.82 -10.95 -0.27
N ASN A 100 5.36 -9.74 -0.59
CA ASN A 100 5.50 -9.01 -1.86
C ASN A 100 4.86 -9.65 -3.10
N ARG A 101 4.73 -10.98 -3.21
CA ARG A 101 4.11 -11.64 -4.38
C ARG A 101 2.59 -11.49 -4.40
N ALA A 102 1.95 -11.55 -3.24
CA ALA A 102 0.49 -11.56 -3.16
C ALA A 102 -0.15 -10.23 -3.65
N ASN A 103 0.54 -9.10 -3.47
CA ASN A 103 0.11 -7.78 -3.97
C ASN A 103 0.03 -7.77 -5.50
N PHE A 104 1.05 -8.25 -6.20
CA PHE A 104 1.04 -8.34 -7.66
C PHE A 104 -0.09 -9.24 -8.18
N PHE A 105 -0.35 -10.36 -7.49
CA PHE A 105 -1.49 -11.21 -7.82
C PHE A 105 -2.83 -10.49 -7.59
N GLN A 106 -2.96 -9.76 -6.49
CA GLN A 106 -4.17 -8.99 -6.20
C GLN A 106 -4.43 -7.93 -7.27
N GLU A 107 -3.42 -7.15 -7.66
CA GLU A 107 -3.53 -6.13 -8.70
C GLU A 107 -3.93 -6.74 -10.05
N GLU A 108 -3.27 -7.82 -10.48
CA GLU A 108 -3.61 -8.48 -11.75
C GLU A 108 -5.00 -9.11 -11.73
N PHE A 109 -5.41 -9.69 -10.60
CA PHE A 109 -6.76 -10.21 -10.44
C PHE A 109 -7.82 -9.10 -10.43
N GLN A 110 -7.55 -7.97 -9.79
CA GLN A 110 -8.42 -6.78 -9.84
C GLN A 110 -8.54 -6.23 -11.26
N LYS A 111 -7.43 -6.09 -12.01
CA LYS A 111 -7.44 -5.70 -13.43
C LYS A 111 -8.25 -6.68 -14.29
N ALA A 112 -8.20 -7.96 -13.96
CA ALA A 112 -9.00 -8.99 -14.60
C ALA A 112 -10.47 -9.00 -14.13
N GLY A 113 -10.87 -8.22 -13.12
CA GLY A 113 -12.22 -8.23 -12.57
C GLY A 113 -12.56 -9.47 -11.74
N ILE A 114 -11.54 -10.14 -11.21
CA ILE A 114 -11.68 -11.33 -10.37
C ILE A 114 -11.74 -10.88 -8.90
N PRO A 115 -12.80 -11.23 -8.14
CA PRO A 115 -12.90 -10.87 -6.74
C PRO A 115 -11.90 -11.67 -5.91
N VAL A 116 -10.97 -10.99 -5.25
CA VAL A 116 -9.87 -11.62 -4.53
C VAL A 116 -9.75 -11.06 -3.13
N TYR A 117 -9.49 -11.97 -2.20
CA TYR A 117 -9.15 -11.66 -0.83
C TYR A 117 -7.77 -12.23 -0.54
N VAL A 118 -6.86 -11.35 -0.12
CA VAL A 118 -5.53 -11.72 0.35
C VAL A 118 -5.43 -11.33 1.80
N GLU A 119 -5.07 -12.29 2.65
CA GLU A 119 -4.70 -12.00 4.04
C GLU A 119 -3.29 -11.42 4.04
N LEU A 120 -3.19 -10.13 3.75
CA LEU A 120 -1.94 -9.39 3.84
C LEU A 120 -1.65 -9.14 5.33
N GLY A 121 -0.69 -9.88 5.89
CA GLY A 121 -0.13 -9.57 7.21
C GLY A 121 0.72 -8.29 7.23
N THR A 122 0.88 -7.63 6.08
CA THR A 122 1.77 -6.49 5.81
C THR A 122 1.01 -5.41 5.03
N GLY A 123 1.30 -4.13 5.26
CA GLY A 123 0.69 -3.03 4.48
C GLY A 123 -0.45 -2.26 5.17
N TYR A 124 -1.02 -2.75 6.27
CA TYR A 124 -2.07 -1.99 7.00
C TYR A 124 -1.59 -0.60 7.44
N PHE A 125 -0.37 -0.51 7.97
CA PHE A 125 0.23 0.76 8.40
C PHE A 125 0.86 1.57 7.26
N GLU A 126 0.98 0.98 6.06
CA GLU A 126 1.49 1.63 4.86
C GLU A 126 0.36 2.28 4.05
N ALA A 127 -0.89 1.92 4.32
CA ALA A 127 -2.05 2.58 3.74
C ALA A 127 -2.01 4.08 4.08
N THR A 128 -2.03 4.92 3.04
CA THR A 128 -1.93 6.39 3.14
C THR A 128 -2.91 6.97 4.18
N GLU A 129 -4.09 6.35 4.29
CA GLU A 129 -5.16 6.80 5.15
C GLU A 129 -4.93 6.45 6.62
N VAL A 130 -4.33 5.29 6.87
CA VAL A 130 -3.87 4.89 8.19
C VAL A 130 -2.70 5.77 8.62
N GLU A 131 -1.74 6.04 7.72
CA GLU A 131 -0.61 6.93 8.00
C GLU A 131 -1.06 8.36 8.33
N THR A 132 -2.05 8.88 7.60
CA THR A 132 -2.64 10.21 7.85
C THR A 132 -3.28 10.27 9.25
N MET A 133 -4.06 9.26 9.62
CA MET A 133 -4.70 9.20 10.95
C MET A 133 -3.66 9.05 12.06
N LEU A 134 -2.64 8.22 11.87
CA LEU A 134 -1.54 8.08 12.83
C LEU A 134 -0.77 9.39 12.99
N SER A 135 -0.51 10.11 11.90
CA SER A 135 0.13 11.42 11.94
C SER A 135 -0.71 12.44 12.72
N LEU A 136 -2.04 12.41 12.56
CA LEU A 136 -2.95 13.23 13.35
C LEU A 136 -2.89 12.90 14.85
N LEU A 137 -2.91 11.62 15.21
CA LEU A 137 -2.81 11.19 16.61
C LEU A 137 -1.46 11.60 17.23
N LYS A 138 -0.36 11.47 16.48
CA LYS A 138 0.98 11.94 16.89
C LYS A 138 1.01 13.43 17.22
N ILE A 139 0.39 14.28 16.38
CA ILE A 139 0.37 15.73 16.65
C ILE A 139 -0.59 16.15 17.78
N ILE A 140 -1.64 15.36 18.02
CA ILE A 140 -2.53 15.57 19.18
C ILE A 140 -1.74 15.34 20.47
N ASP A 141 -0.94 14.27 20.52
CA ASP A 141 -0.05 13.98 21.64
C ASP A 141 1.04 15.05 21.77
N ASN A 142 1.84 15.24 20.71
CA ASN A 142 2.91 16.21 20.66
C ASN A 142 2.95 16.97 19.30
N PRO A 143 2.52 18.24 19.25
CA PRO A 143 2.46 18.98 18.01
C PRO A 143 3.81 19.48 17.52
N ARG A 144 4.89 19.38 18.31
CA ARG A 144 6.27 19.80 17.94
C ARG A 144 6.99 18.78 17.05
N GLN A 145 6.24 17.92 16.36
CA GLN A 145 6.76 16.94 15.41
C GLN A 145 6.50 17.43 13.98
N ASP A 146 7.54 17.92 13.32
CA ASP A 146 7.41 18.58 12.01
C ASP A 146 6.83 17.68 10.92
N VAL A 147 7.33 16.44 10.79
CA VAL A 147 6.88 15.53 9.71
C VAL A 147 5.40 15.16 9.85
N PRO A 148 4.90 14.65 11.01
CA PRO A 148 3.47 14.40 11.20
C PRO A 148 2.61 15.65 11.04
N LEU A 149 3.08 16.81 11.51
CA LEU A 149 2.34 18.08 11.40
C LEU A 149 2.15 18.49 9.95
N VAL A 150 3.24 18.53 9.17
CA VAL A 150 3.17 18.90 7.75
C VAL A 150 2.36 17.87 6.96
N ALA A 151 2.47 16.57 7.28
CA ALA A 151 1.67 15.52 6.66
C ALA A 151 0.17 15.78 6.84
N VAL A 152 -0.29 16.06 8.07
CA VAL A 152 -1.70 16.37 8.35
C VAL A 152 -2.15 17.65 7.67
N LEU A 153 -1.34 18.70 7.70
CA LEU A 153 -1.63 19.98 7.05
C LEU A 153 -1.78 19.82 5.52
N ARG A 154 -0.98 18.94 4.89
CA ARG A 154 -1.04 18.65 3.46
C ARG A 154 -2.17 17.69 3.08
N SER A 155 -2.59 16.85 4.01
CA SER A 155 -3.59 15.79 3.82
C SER A 155 -4.99 16.32 3.49
N PRO A 156 -5.93 15.45 3.06
CA PRO A 156 -7.33 15.79 2.84
C PRO A 156 -8.06 16.38 4.07
N LEU A 157 -7.49 16.27 5.27
CA LEU A 157 -8.06 16.83 6.50
C LEU A 157 -8.02 18.37 6.53
N VAL A 158 -6.98 18.99 5.92
CA VAL A 158 -6.73 20.44 5.97
C VAL A 158 -6.52 21.05 4.59
N LEU A 159 -5.95 20.29 3.64
CA LEU A 159 -5.78 20.68 2.23
C LEU A 159 -4.96 21.97 2.03
N LEU A 160 -3.87 22.15 2.77
CA LEU A 160 -2.89 23.19 2.45
C LEU A 160 -2.02 22.77 1.26
N SER A 161 -1.81 23.70 0.34
CA SER A 161 -0.89 23.59 -0.77
C SER A 161 0.56 23.79 -0.32
N ALA A 162 1.51 23.35 -1.15
CA ALA A 162 2.93 23.58 -0.89
C ALA A 162 3.28 25.08 -0.74
N ALA A 163 2.59 25.94 -1.50
CA ALA A 163 2.76 27.39 -1.40
C ALA A 163 2.26 27.95 -0.06
N GLU A 164 1.09 27.50 0.42
CA GLU A 164 0.57 27.91 1.73
C GLU A 164 1.47 27.40 2.88
N LEU A 165 2.01 26.17 2.79
CA LEU A 165 2.98 25.65 3.76
C LEU A 165 4.28 26.47 3.79
N ALA A 166 4.78 26.88 2.61
CA ALA A 166 5.94 27.75 2.52
C ALA A 166 5.68 29.13 3.15
N GLN A 167 4.47 29.69 2.97
CA GLN A 167 4.08 30.95 3.62
C GLN A 167 4.09 30.82 5.15
N ILE A 168 3.60 29.71 5.71
CA ILE A 168 3.69 29.43 7.15
C ILE A 168 5.16 29.41 7.59
N ARG A 169 6.03 28.68 6.88
CA ARG A 169 7.46 28.62 7.21
C ARG A 169 8.17 29.98 7.09
N LEU A 170 7.69 30.88 6.24
CA LEU A 170 8.25 32.23 6.14
C LEU A 170 7.97 33.10 7.37
N ARG A 171 6.94 32.80 8.16
CA ARG A 171 6.68 33.50 9.44
C ARG A 171 7.77 33.26 10.47
N GLN A 172 8.31 32.03 10.50
CA GLN A 172 9.41 31.66 11.36
C GLN A 172 10.29 30.62 10.67
N ARG A 173 11.45 31.08 10.19
CA ARG A 173 12.39 30.26 9.42
C ARG A 173 13.14 29.25 10.28
N ASP A 174 13.44 29.62 11.52
CA ASP A 174 14.24 28.84 12.45
C ASP A 174 13.37 28.18 13.55
N GLY A 175 13.71 26.95 13.91
CA GLY A 175 12.97 26.17 14.91
C GLY A 175 11.96 25.21 14.30
N ASP A 176 11.06 24.69 15.13
CA ASP A 176 10.06 23.71 14.71
C ASP A 176 8.94 24.35 13.86
N PHE A 177 8.27 23.53 13.07
CA PHE A 177 7.17 23.98 12.21
C PHE A 177 5.96 24.41 13.05
N PHE A 178 5.83 23.89 14.27
CA PHE A 178 4.75 24.26 15.16
C PHE A 178 4.81 25.73 15.58
N ASP A 179 5.98 26.26 15.92
CA ASP A 179 6.13 27.68 16.25
C ASP A 179 5.79 28.57 15.05
N ALA A 180 6.17 28.16 13.83
CA ALA A 180 5.77 28.84 12.60
C ALA A 180 4.24 28.83 12.39
N LEU A 181 3.60 27.68 12.65
CA LEU A 181 2.13 27.56 12.61
C LEU A 181 1.45 28.42 13.67
N VAL A 182 2.01 28.55 14.87
CA VAL A 182 1.47 29.42 15.93
C VAL A 182 1.44 30.88 15.46
N GLN A 183 2.48 31.33 14.76
CA GLN A 183 2.53 32.69 14.20
C GLN A 183 1.57 32.85 13.01
N ALA A 184 1.38 31.80 12.22
CA ALA A 184 0.53 31.80 11.04
C ALA A 184 -0.92 31.36 11.30
N LYS A 185 -1.31 31.07 12.55
CA LYS A 185 -2.61 30.45 12.87
C LYS A 185 -3.80 31.25 12.35
N ASP A 186 -3.66 32.57 12.30
CA ASP A 186 -4.69 33.52 11.89
C ASP A 186 -4.51 34.03 10.43
N ASP A 187 -3.56 33.46 9.67
CA ASP A 187 -3.23 33.94 8.31
C ASP A 187 -4.29 33.58 7.27
N ASN A 188 -4.89 32.39 7.37
CA ASN A 188 -5.93 31.95 6.45
C ASN A 188 -7.03 31.13 7.15
N GLU A 189 -8.16 30.97 6.47
CA GLU A 189 -9.32 30.26 7.03
C GLU A 189 -9.00 28.80 7.39
N LYS A 190 -8.18 28.12 6.59
CA LYS A 190 -7.81 26.71 6.84
C LYS A 190 -6.95 26.57 8.10
N THR A 191 -5.99 27.48 8.34
CA THR A 191 -5.13 27.46 9.52
C THR A 191 -5.92 27.80 10.78
N VAL A 192 -6.86 28.75 10.69
CA VAL A 192 -7.77 29.09 11.79
C VAL A 192 -8.61 27.87 12.17
N LEU A 193 -9.30 27.28 11.20
CA LEU A 193 -10.14 26.10 11.42
C LEU A 193 -9.34 24.90 11.95
N PHE A 194 -8.15 24.66 11.41
CA PHE A 194 -7.28 23.59 11.87
C PHE A 194 -6.80 23.84 13.31
N TRP A 195 -6.41 25.07 13.64
CA TRP A 195 -5.93 25.43 14.97
C TRP A 195 -7.00 25.19 16.04
N GLU A 196 -8.23 25.61 15.77
CA GLU A 196 -9.38 25.37 16.65
C GLU A 196 -9.66 23.88 16.84
N LYS A 197 -9.67 23.11 15.74
CA LYS A 197 -9.87 21.66 15.76
C LYS A 197 -8.77 20.95 16.56
N LEU A 198 -7.50 21.31 16.34
CA LEU A 198 -6.36 20.73 17.04
C LEU A 198 -6.48 20.95 18.55
N LEU A 199 -6.82 22.16 19.01
CA LEU A 199 -7.02 22.44 20.43
C LEU A 199 -8.20 21.65 21.02
N SER A 200 -9.29 21.50 20.27
CA SER A 200 -10.44 20.68 20.64
C SER A 200 -10.06 19.21 20.80
N TRP A 201 -9.40 18.61 19.80
CA TRP A 201 -8.94 17.23 19.84
C TRP A 201 -7.96 16.97 20.99
N ARG A 202 -7.02 17.89 21.25
CA ARG A 202 -6.11 17.81 22.41
C ARG A 202 -6.84 17.90 23.74
N THR A 203 -7.96 18.60 23.80
CA THR A 203 -8.78 18.67 25.02
C THR A 203 -9.55 17.37 25.24
N MET A 204 -10.10 16.79 24.18
CA MET A 204 -10.82 15.51 24.22
C MET A 204 -9.90 14.33 24.56
N ALA A 205 -8.69 14.31 23.98
CA ALA A 205 -7.68 13.29 24.25
C ALA A 205 -7.30 13.17 25.75
N ARG A 206 -7.45 14.25 26.53
CA ARG A 206 -7.19 14.27 27.98
C ARG A 206 -8.36 13.79 28.84
N ARG A 207 -9.56 13.67 28.26
CA ARG A 207 -10.82 13.48 29.01
C ARG A 207 -11.58 12.20 28.65
N GLY A 208 -11.25 11.54 27.53
CA GLY A 208 -11.96 10.37 27.01
C GLY A 208 -11.05 9.22 26.62
N THR A 209 -11.64 8.19 26.02
CA THR A 209 -10.88 7.05 25.47
C THR A 209 -10.32 7.36 24.09
N LEU A 210 -9.26 6.66 23.68
CA LEU A 210 -8.69 6.80 22.34
C LEU A 210 -9.71 6.45 21.25
N SER A 211 -10.54 5.42 21.47
CA SER A 211 -11.56 5.00 20.51
C SER A 211 -12.62 6.07 20.28
N ASP A 212 -13.08 6.73 21.35
CA ASP A 212 -14.03 7.84 21.24
C ASP A 212 -13.41 9.03 20.49
N LEU A 213 -12.16 9.36 20.80
CA LEU A 213 -11.42 10.42 20.10
C LEU A 213 -11.32 10.15 18.60
N ILE A 214 -10.98 8.92 18.21
CA ILE A 214 -10.88 8.52 16.80
C ILE A 214 -12.24 8.67 16.11
N TRP A 215 -13.32 8.20 16.73
CA TRP A 215 -14.67 8.33 16.19
C TRP A 215 -15.12 9.78 16.05
N ASP A 216 -14.83 10.63 17.03
CA ASP A 216 -15.13 12.05 16.98
C ASP A 216 -14.34 12.75 15.87
N ILE A 217 -13.06 12.41 15.69
CA ILE A 217 -12.25 12.91 14.58
C ILE A 217 -12.89 12.53 13.25
N TYR A 218 -13.24 11.26 13.04
CA TYR A 218 -13.87 10.81 11.80
C TYR A 218 -15.16 11.57 11.49
N ARG A 219 -16.01 11.76 12.50
CA ARG A 219 -17.29 12.46 12.34
C ARG A 219 -17.12 13.96 12.06
N GLN A 220 -16.16 14.61 12.71
CA GLN A 220 -15.93 16.06 12.54
C GLN A 220 -15.19 16.40 11.24
N THR A 221 -14.40 15.47 10.72
CA THR A 221 -13.59 15.67 9.51
C THR A 221 -14.25 15.11 8.26
N GLY A 222 -15.18 14.15 8.40
CA GLY A 222 -15.73 13.39 7.28
C GLY A 222 -14.71 12.45 6.63
N TYR A 223 -13.56 12.23 7.28
CA TYR A 223 -12.43 11.53 6.68
C TYR A 223 -12.74 10.06 6.39
N TYR A 224 -13.49 9.40 7.28
CA TYR A 224 -13.91 8.00 7.08
C TYR A 224 -14.79 7.85 5.83
N ASP A 225 -15.75 8.75 5.65
CA ASP A 225 -16.65 8.74 4.49
C ASP A 225 -15.90 9.11 3.20
N TYR A 226 -14.97 10.06 3.27
CA TYR A 226 -14.12 10.45 2.14
C TYR A 226 -13.28 9.27 1.64
N VAL A 227 -12.55 8.60 2.54
CA VAL A 227 -11.70 7.46 2.21
C VAL A 227 -12.52 6.28 1.73
N GLY A 228 -13.67 6.01 2.37
CA GLY A 228 -14.57 4.93 1.95
C GLY A 228 -15.19 5.13 0.56
N GLY A 229 -15.14 6.35 0.01
CA GLY A 229 -15.57 6.67 -1.35
C GLY A 229 -14.46 6.62 -2.41
N LEU A 230 -13.20 6.42 -2.01
CA LEU A 230 -12.09 6.30 -2.97
C LEU A 230 -12.10 4.91 -3.62
N PRO A 231 -11.75 4.82 -4.92
CA PRO A 231 -11.55 3.52 -5.55
C PRO A 231 -10.33 2.84 -4.93
N GLY A 232 -10.55 1.67 -4.33
CA GLY A 232 -9.48 0.77 -3.88
C GLY A 232 -9.17 -0.33 -4.88
#